data_AF-A0A497N7Z4-F1
#
_entry.id   AF-A0A497N7Z4-F1
#
_cell.length_a   1.000
_cell.length_b   1.000
_cell.length_c   1.000
_cell.angle_alpha   90.00
_cell.angle_beta   90.00
_cell.angle_gamma   90.00
#
_symmetry.space_group_name_H-M   'P 1'
#
loop_
_entity.id
_entity.type
_entity.pdbx_description
1 polymer ?
#
loop_
_entity_poly.entity_id
_entity_poly.type
_entity_poly.pdbx_seq_one_letter_code
_entity_poly.pdbx_strand_id
1 'polypeptide(L)'
;MSEQSSLYSFFGGEAKPAEEKREVEGSSWIEKLRKLREEKLIPASSFRKAYLLSATYDGEHKKALLKFYDPEKGRILLWWDTTNHKPYCFTNLPPDELKKIPELQGIEDAETIEKFNPLTDSTVTITKIIARDPLAIGGRPHSLRERLPKARPDAKVWEADIKYYENYLYDRHFEIGMPYTLEEGQETPVLDWSETTVPRELEEVFKTEPKEFQDYALRWARLLESPVPELRFVAMDIEVASPTLDRIPDPREAQYQVIAVAFYGSDGLRKVYLLRRPGVQETGKIESEKFTVEFFEDEVSLLGKTFETLASYPIVVTFNGDDFDLRYLWHRGQNLGFPKELIPIDMGRDSALLTYGIHIDLYKFFFNRAIQVYAFDQKYRENTLEDVASAVLGVGKIPIEKNVSELSYQELADYCFRDAELTYQLAAYQGGLTLKLIMALARVSKMPLEDVSRQGVSGWIKSMMYYEHRRRGLLIP
;
A
#
# COMPACT_ATOMS: atom_id res chain seq x y z
N MET A 1 -36.09 -42.46 -14.15
CA MET A 1 -35.08 -43.45 -13.76
C MET A 1 -34.34 -43.87 -15.02
N SER A 2 -33.20 -43.23 -15.30
CA SER A 2 -32.26 -43.66 -16.34
C SER A 2 -30.90 -42.97 -16.13
N GLU A 3 -29.86 -43.80 -15.99
CA GLU A 3 -28.52 -43.62 -16.57
C GLU A 3 -27.71 -42.33 -16.31
N GLN A 4 -27.74 -41.78 -15.10
CA GLN A 4 -26.69 -40.84 -14.65
C GLN A 4 -26.01 -41.25 -13.33
N SER A 5 -26.42 -42.36 -12.71
CA SER A 5 -25.90 -42.76 -11.40
C SER A 5 -24.68 -43.68 -11.42
N SER A 6 -24.10 -44.02 -12.58
CA SER A 6 -23.02 -45.03 -12.67
C SER A 6 -21.64 -44.50 -13.05
N LEU A 7 -21.44 -43.18 -13.13
CA LEU A 7 -20.13 -42.56 -13.41
C LEU A 7 -19.46 -41.93 -12.18
N TYR A 8 -20.20 -41.76 -11.07
CA TYR A 8 -19.68 -41.19 -9.82
C TYR A 8 -19.00 -42.21 -8.89
N SER A 9 -19.13 -43.52 -9.15
CA SER A 9 -18.57 -44.56 -8.28
C SER A 9 -17.19 -45.06 -8.69
N PHE A 10 -16.55 -44.47 -9.71
CA PHE A 10 -15.26 -44.94 -10.23
C PHE A 10 -14.05 -44.05 -9.85
N PHE A 11 -14.28 -42.80 -9.43
CA PHE A 11 -13.22 -41.97 -8.85
C PHE A 11 -13.37 -41.98 -7.34
N GLY A 12 -12.51 -42.77 -6.69
CA GLY A 12 -12.39 -42.82 -5.23
C GLY A 12 -12.17 -41.42 -4.67
N GLY A 13 -13.21 -40.88 -4.03
CA GLY A 13 -13.06 -39.72 -3.17
C GLY A 13 -12.31 -40.15 -1.93
N GLU A 14 -11.02 -39.84 -1.88
CA GLU A 14 -10.31 -39.78 -0.61
C GLU A 14 -11.03 -38.78 0.28
N ALA A 15 -11.51 -39.27 1.42
CA ALA A 15 -12.07 -38.43 2.45
C ALA A 15 -11.00 -37.42 2.87
N LYS A 16 -11.25 -36.12 2.62
CA LYS A 16 -10.48 -35.05 3.26
C LYS A 16 -10.47 -35.33 4.76
N PRO A 17 -9.29 -35.40 5.42
CA PRO A 17 -9.26 -35.49 6.86
C PRO A 17 -10.04 -34.31 7.43
N ALA A 18 -10.92 -34.58 8.39
CA ALA A 18 -11.60 -33.53 9.13
C ALA A 18 -10.53 -32.56 9.67
N GLU A 19 -10.69 -31.28 9.37
CA GLU A 19 -9.86 -30.21 9.96
C GLU A 19 -10.06 -30.25 11.47
N GLU A 20 -9.15 -30.94 12.17
CA GLU A 20 -8.87 -30.64 13.56
C GLU A 20 -8.42 -29.18 13.60
N LYS A 21 -9.30 -28.30 14.07
CA LYS A 21 -8.92 -26.96 14.53
C LYS A 21 -7.89 -27.14 15.63
N ARG A 22 -6.61 -27.16 15.27
CA ARG A 22 -5.51 -27.00 16.23
C ARG A 22 -5.72 -25.65 16.89
N GLU A 23 -6.07 -25.66 18.17
CA GLU A 23 -5.89 -24.48 19.02
C GLU A 23 -4.42 -24.07 18.88
N VAL A 24 -4.19 -22.80 18.54
CA VAL A 24 -2.84 -22.26 18.43
C VAL A 24 -2.18 -22.39 19.81
N GLU A 25 -1.18 -23.28 19.94
CA GLU A 25 -0.19 -23.19 21.01
C GLU A 25 0.56 -21.85 20.82
N GLY A 26 -0.02 -20.78 21.35
CA GLY A 26 0.40 -19.39 21.09
C GLY A 26 -0.60 -18.36 21.61
N SER A 27 -1.38 -18.72 22.64
CA SER A 27 -2.38 -17.84 23.25
C SER A 27 -1.81 -16.48 23.69
N SER A 28 -0.52 -16.42 24.05
CA SER A 28 0.18 -15.19 24.42
C SER A 28 0.39 -14.23 23.24
N TRP A 29 0.72 -14.73 22.05
CA TRP A 29 0.93 -13.89 20.87
C TRP A 29 -0.36 -13.30 20.34
N ILE A 30 -1.43 -14.09 20.34
CA ILE A 30 -2.77 -13.60 19.97
C ILE A 30 -3.18 -12.45 20.88
N GLU A 31 -3.02 -12.61 22.19
CA GLU A 31 -3.37 -11.55 23.16
C GLU A 31 -2.49 -10.31 23.01
N LYS A 32 -1.19 -10.51 22.79
CA LYS A 32 -0.24 -9.42 22.55
C LYS A 32 -0.58 -8.61 21.29
N LEU A 33 -0.90 -9.28 20.19
CA LEU A 33 -1.30 -8.62 18.94
C LEU A 33 -2.68 -7.96 19.06
N ARG A 34 -3.59 -8.53 19.84
CA ARG A 34 -4.89 -7.91 20.17
C ARG A 34 -4.69 -6.59 20.89
N LYS A 35 -3.87 -6.57 21.94
CA LYS A 35 -3.53 -5.34 22.66
C LYS A 35 -2.88 -4.30 21.74
N LEU A 36 -1.93 -4.73 20.90
CA LEU A 36 -1.29 -3.86 19.93
C LEU A 36 -2.30 -3.25 18.94
N ARG A 37 -3.26 -4.05 18.46
CA ARG A 37 -4.35 -3.58 17.59
C ARG A 37 -5.21 -2.53 18.29
N GLU A 38 -5.62 -2.78 19.53
CA GLU A 38 -6.41 -1.83 20.32
C GLU A 38 -5.68 -0.50 20.51
N GLU A 39 -4.38 -0.52 20.77
CA GLU A 39 -3.55 0.69 20.90
C GLU A 39 -3.37 1.43 19.57
N LYS A 40 -3.22 0.70 18.46
CA LYS A 40 -2.88 1.28 17.14
C LYS A 40 -4.09 1.76 16.34
N LEU A 41 -5.29 1.24 16.61
CA LEU A 41 -6.53 1.66 15.94
C LEU A 41 -7.20 2.87 16.58
N ILE A 42 -6.62 3.45 17.64
CA ILE A 42 -7.14 4.68 18.23
C ILE A 42 -7.03 5.82 17.21
N PRO A 43 -8.16 6.43 16.79
CA PRO A 43 -8.12 7.56 15.86
C PRO A 43 -7.38 8.74 16.46
N ALA A 44 -6.59 9.41 15.62
CA ALA A 44 -5.93 10.64 16.01
C ALA A 44 -6.96 11.76 16.16
N SER A 45 -7.06 12.32 17.37
CA SER A 45 -7.94 13.45 17.69
C SER A 45 -7.23 14.80 17.67
N SER A 46 -5.89 14.81 17.73
CA SER A 46 -5.07 15.99 17.54
C SER A 46 -3.64 15.62 17.17
N PHE A 47 -3.00 16.47 16.36
CA PHE A 47 -1.58 16.37 15.98
C PHE A 47 -1.11 17.66 15.33
N ARG A 48 0.20 17.88 15.27
CA ARG A 48 0.82 19.01 14.59
C ARG A 48 1.86 18.50 13.61
N LYS A 49 1.97 19.15 12.44
CA LYS A 49 3.00 18.89 11.43
C LYS A 49 3.12 17.41 11.03
N ALA A 50 2.00 16.70 10.92
CA ALA A 50 1.98 15.31 10.49
C ALA A 50 1.76 15.23 8.97
N TYR A 51 2.57 14.45 8.27
CA TYR A 51 2.61 14.42 6.81
C TYR A 51 1.62 13.38 6.26
N LEU A 52 0.69 13.81 5.40
CA LEU A 52 -0.25 12.87 4.78
C LEU A 52 0.50 11.96 3.79
N LEU A 53 0.68 10.68 4.11
CA LEU A 53 1.41 9.76 3.23
C LEU A 53 0.50 8.86 2.40
N SER A 54 -0.66 8.50 2.94
CA SER A 54 -1.52 7.47 2.37
C SER A 54 -2.99 7.71 2.66
N ALA A 55 -3.81 7.14 1.79
CA ALA A 55 -5.27 7.10 1.90
C ALA A 55 -5.78 5.73 1.44
N THR A 56 -6.74 5.18 2.16
CA THR A 56 -7.41 3.92 1.81
C THR A 56 -8.91 4.00 2.12
N TYR A 57 -9.64 2.93 1.84
CA TYR A 57 -11.04 2.75 2.24
C TYR A 57 -11.14 1.68 3.33
N ASP A 58 -11.67 2.06 4.48
CA ASP A 58 -12.00 1.12 5.54
C ASP A 58 -13.43 0.61 5.31
N GLY A 59 -13.54 -0.67 4.94
CA GLY A 59 -14.84 -1.31 4.67
C GLY A 59 -15.67 -1.62 5.91
N GLU A 60 -15.06 -1.71 7.09
CA GLU A 60 -15.74 -1.95 8.36
C GLU A 60 -16.43 -0.65 8.82
N HIS A 61 -15.69 0.47 8.78
CA HIS A 61 -16.21 1.80 9.12
C HIS A 61 -16.95 2.49 7.97
N LYS A 62 -16.82 1.98 6.74
CA LYS A 62 -17.34 2.56 5.48
C LYS A 62 -16.91 4.00 5.26
N LYS A 63 -15.63 4.29 5.49
CA LYS A 63 -15.05 5.63 5.46
C LYS A 63 -13.70 5.64 4.75
N ALA A 64 -13.30 6.81 4.24
CA ALA A 64 -11.90 7.00 3.88
C ALA A 64 -11.04 7.01 5.16
N LEU A 65 -9.88 6.38 5.09
CA LEU A 65 -8.88 6.36 6.15
C LEU A 65 -7.62 7.02 5.63
N LEU A 66 -7.23 8.13 6.25
CA LEU A 66 -5.98 8.83 5.98
C LEU A 66 -4.90 8.42 6.99
N LYS A 67 -3.66 8.31 6.50
CA LYS A 67 -2.50 7.95 7.30
C LYS A 67 -1.49 9.10 7.30
N PHE A 68 -1.36 9.75 8.45
CA PHE A 68 -0.44 10.87 8.64
C PHE A 68 0.81 10.40 9.37
N TYR A 69 1.99 10.66 8.81
CA TYR A 69 3.27 10.39 9.47
C TYR A 69 3.64 11.53 10.42
N ASP A 70 3.75 11.21 11.69
CA ASP A 70 4.27 12.09 12.73
C ASP A 70 5.81 11.93 12.80
N PRO A 71 6.59 12.93 12.33
CA PRO A 71 8.04 12.85 12.31
C PRO A 71 8.66 12.94 13.71
N GLU A 72 8.00 13.58 14.67
CA GLU A 72 8.50 13.71 16.05
C GLU A 72 8.47 12.35 16.77
N LYS A 73 7.37 11.60 16.59
CA LYS A 73 7.18 10.29 17.23
C LYS A 73 7.57 9.11 16.35
N GLY A 74 7.89 9.34 15.08
CA GLY A 74 8.26 8.29 14.13
C GLY A 74 7.17 7.22 13.96
N ARG A 75 5.90 7.63 13.84
CA ARG A 75 4.73 6.72 13.74
C ARG A 75 3.67 7.24 12.77
N ILE A 76 2.81 6.35 12.29
CA ILE A 76 1.58 6.75 11.57
C ILE A 76 0.47 7.03 12.58
N LEU A 77 -0.28 8.10 12.30
CA LEU A 77 -1.54 8.48 12.91
C LEU A 77 -2.67 8.16 11.95
N LEU A 78 -3.68 7.46 12.43
CA LEU A 78 -4.86 7.06 11.64
C LEU A 78 -5.97 8.09 11.85
N TRP A 79 -6.55 8.59 10.76
CA TRP A 79 -7.68 9.51 10.81
C TRP A 79 -8.76 9.06 9.82
N TRP A 80 -9.96 8.76 10.35
CA TRP A 80 -11.11 8.38 9.55
C TRP A 80 -11.94 9.59 9.18
N ASP A 81 -12.49 9.59 7.98
CA ASP A 81 -13.36 10.65 7.49
C ASP A 81 -14.52 10.97 8.46
N THR A 82 -14.68 12.25 8.73
CA THR A 82 -15.76 12.82 9.54
C THR A 82 -16.80 13.55 8.69
N THR A 83 -16.55 13.73 7.37
CA THR A 83 -17.38 14.53 6.47
C THR A 83 -18.54 13.77 5.84
N ASN A 84 -18.66 12.47 6.12
CA ASN A 84 -19.64 11.56 5.54
C ASN A 84 -19.59 11.54 4.01
N HIS A 85 -18.39 11.66 3.44
CA HIS A 85 -18.19 11.51 2.01
C HIS A 85 -18.56 10.09 1.59
N LYS A 86 -19.14 9.95 0.39
CA LYS A 86 -19.66 8.68 -0.13
C LYS A 86 -19.12 8.41 -1.53
N PRO A 87 -18.93 7.13 -1.90
CA PRO A 87 -18.62 6.74 -3.27
C PRO A 87 -19.70 7.23 -4.23
N TYR A 88 -19.28 7.73 -5.40
CA TYR A 88 -20.22 8.15 -6.44
C TYR A 88 -19.65 7.96 -7.84
N CYS A 89 -20.54 8.03 -8.83
CA CYS A 89 -20.23 8.23 -10.24
C CYS A 89 -21.29 9.14 -10.89
N PHE A 90 -21.11 9.49 -12.17
CA PHE A 90 -22.08 10.30 -12.90
C PHE A 90 -22.71 9.56 -14.08
N THR A 91 -23.92 9.96 -14.46
CA THR A 91 -24.61 9.49 -15.65
C THR A 91 -25.47 10.57 -16.29
N ASN A 92 -25.81 10.40 -17.57
CA ASN A 92 -26.74 11.28 -18.30
C ASN A 92 -28.21 10.93 -18.05
N LEU A 93 -28.50 9.79 -17.42
CA LEU A 93 -29.87 9.41 -17.11
C LEU A 93 -30.44 10.25 -15.96
N PRO A 94 -31.66 10.80 -16.08
CA PRO A 94 -32.32 11.49 -14.97
C PRO A 94 -32.57 10.57 -13.75
N PRO A 95 -32.65 11.10 -12.52
CA PRO A 95 -32.88 10.30 -11.31
C PRO A 95 -34.14 9.42 -11.37
N ASP A 96 -35.22 9.91 -11.98
CA ASP A 96 -36.47 9.14 -12.10
C ASP A 96 -36.40 8.02 -13.13
N GLU A 97 -35.48 8.06 -14.09
CA GLU A 97 -35.21 6.93 -14.97
C GLU A 97 -34.38 5.86 -14.27
N LEU A 98 -33.42 6.25 -13.42
CA LEU A 98 -32.63 5.31 -12.63
C LEU A 98 -33.52 4.44 -11.72
N LYS A 99 -34.54 5.05 -11.09
CA LYS A 99 -35.52 4.34 -10.25
C LYS A 99 -36.33 3.28 -11.01
N LYS A 100 -36.46 3.41 -12.33
CA LYS A 100 -37.23 2.49 -13.18
C LYS A 100 -36.42 1.28 -13.65
N ILE A 101 -35.15 1.17 -13.27
CA ILE A 101 -34.26 0.07 -13.69
C ILE A 101 -34.09 -0.87 -12.47
N PRO A 102 -34.87 -1.97 -12.38
CA PRO A 102 -34.86 -2.87 -11.22
C PRO A 102 -33.50 -3.54 -11.01
N GLU A 103 -32.73 -3.67 -12.09
CA GLU A 103 -31.39 -4.23 -12.11
C GLU A 103 -30.34 -3.23 -11.64
N LEU A 104 -30.66 -2.10 -11.01
CA LEU A 104 -29.69 -1.23 -10.34
C LEU A 104 -29.83 -1.39 -8.82
N GLN A 105 -28.86 -2.06 -8.21
CA GLN A 105 -28.74 -2.17 -6.76
C GLN A 105 -27.51 -1.38 -6.30
N GLY A 106 -27.50 -0.99 -5.03
CA GLY A 106 -26.35 -0.29 -4.42
C GLY A 106 -26.38 1.23 -4.56
N ILE A 107 -27.40 1.78 -5.23
CA ILE A 107 -27.71 3.21 -5.22
C ILE A 107 -28.27 3.56 -3.84
N GLU A 108 -27.66 4.55 -3.20
CA GLU A 108 -28.13 5.15 -1.95
C GLU A 108 -28.96 6.40 -2.23
N ASP A 109 -28.48 7.24 -3.15
CA ASP A 109 -29.17 8.45 -3.59
C ASP A 109 -28.77 8.84 -5.02
N ALA A 110 -29.54 9.73 -5.64
CA ALA A 110 -29.25 10.29 -6.96
C ALA A 110 -29.68 11.75 -7.04
N GLU A 111 -28.71 12.64 -7.31
CA GLU A 111 -28.93 14.08 -7.38
C GLU A 111 -28.55 14.65 -8.76
N THR A 112 -29.34 15.60 -9.26
CA THR A 112 -29.02 16.32 -10.50
C THR A 112 -28.05 17.45 -10.21
N ILE A 113 -26.95 17.53 -10.96
CA ILE A 113 -25.93 18.56 -10.82
C ILE A 113 -25.52 19.15 -12.18
N GLU A 114 -24.89 20.31 -12.15
CA GLU A 114 -24.23 20.91 -13.31
C GLU A 114 -22.72 20.70 -13.25
N LYS A 115 -22.13 20.34 -14.40
CA LYS A 115 -20.69 20.23 -14.60
C LYS A 115 -20.30 20.85 -15.93
N PHE A 116 -19.10 21.40 -16.02
CA PHE A 116 -18.56 21.81 -17.31
C PHE A 116 -17.93 20.60 -18.02
N ASN A 117 -18.37 20.32 -19.25
CA ASN A 117 -17.79 19.26 -20.07
C ASN A 117 -16.71 19.86 -20.99
N PRO A 118 -15.41 19.56 -20.73
CA PRO A 118 -14.32 20.14 -21.51
C PRO A 118 -14.27 19.64 -22.97
N LEU A 119 -14.91 18.52 -23.30
CA LEU A 119 -14.94 18.01 -24.68
C LEU A 119 -15.94 18.74 -25.57
N THR A 120 -17.03 19.25 -24.98
CA THR A 120 -18.09 19.97 -25.71
C THR A 120 -18.07 21.47 -25.44
N ASP A 121 -17.16 21.94 -24.58
CA ASP A 121 -17.02 23.34 -24.18
C ASP A 121 -18.34 23.94 -23.65
N SER A 122 -19.07 23.14 -22.85
CA SER A 122 -20.42 23.49 -22.41
C SER A 122 -20.76 22.94 -21.02
N THR A 123 -21.59 23.67 -20.27
CA THR A 123 -22.21 23.13 -19.06
C THR A 123 -23.22 22.04 -19.44
N VAL A 124 -23.14 20.90 -18.76
CA VAL A 124 -24.05 19.77 -18.89
C VAL A 124 -24.74 19.48 -17.57
N THR A 125 -26.04 19.17 -17.64
CA THR A 125 -26.81 18.66 -16.51
C THR A 125 -26.70 17.14 -16.48
N ILE A 126 -26.20 16.59 -15.38
CA ILE A 126 -25.96 15.16 -15.20
C ILE A 126 -26.46 14.71 -13.83
N THR A 127 -26.65 13.41 -13.66
CA THR A 127 -27.03 12.81 -12.38
C THR A 127 -25.80 12.23 -11.69
N LYS A 128 -25.57 12.64 -10.44
CA LYS A 128 -24.61 12.04 -9.52
C LYS A 128 -25.29 10.91 -8.78
N ILE A 129 -24.80 9.68 -8.98
CA ILE A 129 -25.28 8.49 -8.29
C ILE A 129 -24.39 8.27 -7.07
N ILE A 130 -24.96 8.38 -5.87
CA ILE A 130 -24.28 8.09 -4.61
C ILE A 130 -24.51 6.62 -4.28
N ALA A 131 -23.45 5.89 -3.92
CA ALA A 131 -23.50 4.47 -3.63
C ALA A 131 -23.03 4.14 -2.21
N ARG A 132 -23.45 2.97 -1.73
CA ARG A 132 -23.19 2.51 -0.35
C ARG A 132 -21.72 2.17 -0.07
N ASP A 133 -21.00 1.72 -1.09
CA ASP A 133 -19.61 1.32 -1.02
C ASP A 133 -18.92 1.43 -2.41
N PRO A 134 -17.58 1.48 -2.47
CA PRO A 134 -16.85 1.65 -3.74
C PRO A 134 -17.09 0.55 -4.77
N LEU A 135 -17.39 -0.68 -4.33
CA LEU A 135 -17.56 -1.83 -5.21
C LEU A 135 -18.93 -1.83 -5.89
N ALA A 136 -19.89 -1.09 -5.34
CA ALA A 136 -21.14 -0.76 -6.02
C ALA A 136 -20.90 0.16 -7.24
N ILE A 137 -19.91 1.05 -7.19
CA ILE A 137 -19.56 1.94 -8.31
C ILE A 137 -18.83 1.19 -9.43
N GLY A 138 -17.72 0.52 -9.09
CA GLY A 138 -16.80 -0.09 -10.07
C GLY A 138 -15.99 -1.26 -9.52
N GLY A 139 -15.17 -1.87 -10.38
CA GLY A 139 -14.24 -2.95 -9.99
C GLY A 139 -14.85 -4.36 -9.86
N ARG A 140 -16.16 -4.51 -10.05
CA ARG A 140 -16.85 -5.81 -10.11
C ARG A 140 -17.75 -5.93 -11.34
N PRO A 141 -17.98 -7.14 -11.88
CA PRO A 141 -18.89 -7.37 -13.02
C PRO A 141 -20.34 -6.90 -12.80
N HIS A 142 -20.76 -6.79 -11.54
CA HIS A 142 -22.11 -6.37 -11.13
C HIS A 142 -22.17 -4.95 -10.55
N SER A 143 -21.15 -4.13 -10.81
CA SER A 143 -21.13 -2.73 -10.41
C SER A 143 -21.99 -1.85 -11.33
N LEU A 144 -22.29 -0.62 -10.88
CA LEU A 144 -23.05 0.37 -11.63
C LEU A 144 -22.40 0.70 -12.98
N ARG A 145 -21.06 0.81 -13.01
CA ARG A 145 -20.29 1.02 -14.24
C ARG A 145 -20.61 0.01 -15.34
N GLU A 146 -20.77 -1.26 -14.96
CA GLU A 146 -20.99 -2.35 -15.91
C GLU A 146 -22.48 -2.58 -16.22
N ARG A 147 -23.37 -2.28 -15.27
CA ARG A 147 -24.82 -2.57 -15.37
C ARG A 147 -25.60 -1.47 -16.06
N LEU A 148 -25.25 -0.19 -15.83
CA LEU A 148 -26.00 0.93 -16.39
C LEU A 148 -26.05 0.90 -17.93
N PRO A 149 -24.92 0.77 -18.66
CA PRO A 149 -24.95 0.69 -20.12
C PRO A 149 -25.66 -0.57 -20.65
N LYS A 150 -25.68 -1.66 -19.88
CA LYS A 150 -26.37 -2.90 -20.28
C LYS A 150 -27.89 -2.79 -20.15
N ALA A 151 -28.36 -2.17 -19.07
CA ALA A 151 -29.78 -1.94 -18.85
C ALA A 151 -30.33 -0.81 -19.74
N ARG A 152 -29.49 0.19 -20.04
CA ARG A 152 -29.81 1.35 -20.85
C ARG A 152 -28.67 1.64 -21.83
N PRO A 153 -28.77 1.21 -23.10
CA PRO A 153 -27.69 1.38 -24.08
C PRO A 153 -27.25 2.83 -24.34
N ASP A 154 -28.13 3.81 -24.06
CA ASP A 154 -27.88 5.25 -24.15
C ASP A 154 -27.22 5.84 -22.90
N ALA A 155 -27.07 5.06 -21.83
CA ALA A 155 -26.47 5.50 -20.58
C ALA A 155 -24.94 5.59 -20.71
N LYS A 156 -24.43 6.78 -20.43
CA LYS A 156 -23.02 7.03 -20.18
C LYS A 156 -22.77 6.97 -18.68
N VAL A 157 -21.60 6.47 -18.30
CA VAL A 157 -21.14 6.45 -16.92
C VAL A 157 -19.77 7.09 -16.86
N TRP A 158 -19.68 8.21 -16.14
CA TRP A 158 -18.44 8.96 -15.95
C TRP A 158 -17.93 8.78 -14.53
N GLU A 159 -16.61 8.96 -14.36
CA GLU A 159 -15.93 8.95 -13.06
C GLU A 159 -16.11 7.66 -12.24
N ALA A 160 -16.52 6.55 -12.88
CA ALA A 160 -16.70 5.25 -12.23
C ALA A 160 -15.44 4.35 -12.28
N ASP A 161 -14.31 4.89 -12.72
CA ASP A 161 -12.98 4.23 -12.71
C ASP A 161 -11.93 5.08 -11.98
N ILE A 162 -12.38 5.73 -10.90
CA ILE A 162 -11.53 6.45 -9.94
C ILE A 162 -11.59 5.69 -8.63
N LYS A 163 -10.45 5.41 -8.00
CA LYS A 163 -10.45 4.73 -6.69
C LYS A 163 -11.14 5.63 -5.68
N TYR A 164 -11.92 5.05 -4.77
CA TYR A 164 -12.72 5.86 -3.84
C TYR A 164 -11.89 6.83 -3.00
N TYR A 165 -10.76 6.38 -2.46
CA TYR A 165 -9.91 7.25 -1.65
C TYR A 165 -9.24 8.36 -2.50
N GLU A 166 -8.93 8.12 -3.78
CA GLU A 166 -8.48 9.18 -4.71
C GLU A 166 -9.60 10.20 -4.91
N ASN A 167 -10.82 9.74 -5.20
CA ASN A 167 -11.99 10.58 -5.34
C ASN A 167 -12.23 11.46 -4.09
N TYR A 168 -12.09 10.86 -2.90
CA TYR A 168 -12.16 11.55 -1.61
C TYR A 168 -11.07 12.62 -1.47
N LEU A 169 -9.80 12.28 -1.73
CA LEU A 169 -8.68 13.23 -1.66
C LEU A 169 -8.93 14.43 -2.58
N TYR A 170 -9.44 14.20 -3.80
CA TYR A 170 -9.69 15.28 -4.76
C TYR A 170 -10.82 16.21 -4.32
N ASP A 171 -11.93 15.65 -3.84
CA ASP A 171 -13.08 16.43 -3.36
C ASP A 171 -12.80 17.21 -2.08
N ARG A 172 -11.94 16.67 -1.21
CA ARG A 172 -11.56 17.30 0.06
C ARG A 172 -10.29 18.15 -0.06
N HIS A 173 -9.67 18.19 -1.24
CA HIS A 173 -8.43 18.90 -1.53
C HIS A 173 -7.28 18.55 -0.57
N PHE A 174 -7.20 17.27 -0.19
CA PHE A 174 -6.06 16.76 0.55
C PHE A 174 -4.85 16.61 -0.38
N GLU A 175 -3.72 17.14 0.05
CA GLU A 175 -2.45 17.15 -0.69
C GLU A 175 -1.52 16.08 -0.10
N ILE A 176 -1.24 15.02 -0.87
CA ILE A 176 -0.32 13.96 -0.44
C ILE A 176 1.10 14.51 -0.30
N GLY A 177 1.82 14.02 0.72
CA GLY A 177 3.19 14.37 1.05
C GLY A 177 3.34 15.71 1.75
N MET A 178 2.23 16.33 2.17
CA MET A 178 2.22 17.64 2.81
C MET A 178 1.90 17.55 4.31
N PRO A 179 2.42 18.47 5.14
CA PRO A 179 2.15 18.48 6.57
C PRO A 179 0.77 19.06 6.89
N TYR A 180 0.13 18.50 7.91
CA TYR A 180 -1.18 18.89 8.42
C TYR A 180 -1.16 19.03 9.94
N THR A 181 -2.06 19.86 10.44
CA THR A 181 -2.35 20.04 11.86
C THR A 181 -3.83 19.78 12.11
N LEU A 182 -4.14 19.06 13.19
CA LEU A 182 -5.48 18.82 13.69
C LEU A 182 -5.51 19.28 15.16
N GLU A 183 -6.27 20.32 15.45
CA GLU A 183 -6.49 20.77 16.83
C GLU A 183 -7.65 20.00 17.47
N GLU A 184 -7.64 19.91 18.80
CA GLU A 184 -8.72 19.24 19.54
C GLU A 184 -10.06 19.93 19.26
N GLY A 185 -11.07 19.14 18.87
CA GLY A 185 -12.40 19.64 18.50
C GLY A 185 -12.54 20.09 17.04
N GLN A 186 -11.45 20.15 16.25
CA GLN A 186 -11.56 20.35 14.81
C GLN A 186 -12.07 19.08 14.12
N GLU A 187 -12.97 19.24 13.14
CA GLU A 187 -13.54 18.10 12.44
C GLU A 187 -12.59 17.50 11.40
N THR A 188 -11.76 18.32 10.75
CA THR A 188 -10.87 17.89 9.66
C THR A 188 -9.46 18.47 9.80
N PRO A 189 -8.40 17.70 9.49
CA PRO A 189 -7.03 18.21 9.47
C PRO A 189 -6.86 19.37 8.49
N VAL A 190 -6.10 20.38 8.89
CA VAL A 190 -5.81 21.58 8.10
C VAL A 190 -4.38 21.55 7.60
N LEU A 191 -4.19 21.89 6.33
CA LEU A 191 -2.89 21.93 5.67
C LEU A 191 -1.98 22.97 6.33
N ASP A 192 -0.78 22.56 6.73
CA ASP A 192 0.19 23.39 7.44
C ASP A 192 1.27 23.88 6.46
N TRP A 193 1.33 25.19 6.23
CA TRP A 193 2.33 25.80 5.36
C TRP A 193 3.46 26.50 6.14
N SER A 194 3.50 26.36 7.47
CA SER A 194 4.36 27.18 8.33
C SER A 194 5.85 27.08 8.02
N GLU A 195 6.31 25.94 7.50
CA GLU A 195 7.71 25.71 7.11
C GLU A 195 7.97 25.83 5.61
N THR A 196 6.92 26.06 4.82
CA THR A 196 7.06 26.21 3.36
C THR A 196 7.46 27.64 3.02
N THR A 197 8.68 27.81 2.53
CA THR A 197 9.19 29.09 2.06
C THR A 197 9.24 29.09 0.54
N VAL A 198 8.50 29.99 -0.10
CA VAL A 198 8.58 30.18 -1.56
C VAL A 198 9.59 31.30 -1.85
N PRO A 199 10.58 31.08 -2.73
CA PRO A 199 11.49 32.12 -3.18
C PRO A 199 10.74 33.33 -3.77
N ARG A 200 11.06 34.55 -3.32
CA ARG A 200 10.45 35.80 -3.82
C ARG A 200 10.72 36.00 -5.32
N GLU A 201 11.83 35.45 -5.80
CA GLU A 201 12.23 35.46 -7.19
C GLU A 201 11.17 34.81 -8.08
N LEU A 202 10.44 33.80 -7.60
CA LEU A 202 9.35 33.17 -8.36
C LEU A 202 8.17 34.12 -8.55
N GLU A 203 7.85 34.95 -7.55
CA GLU A 203 6.79 35.96 -7.67
C GLU A 203 7.17 37.01 -8.73
N GLU A 204 8.44 37.42 -8.77
CA GLU A 204 8.95 38.36 -9.77
C GLU A 204 8.95 37.79 -11.20
N VAL A 205 9.26 36.50 -11.36
CA VAL A 205 9.26 35.81 -12.67
C VAL A 205 7.85 35.80 -13.27
N PHE A 206 6.81 35.60 -12.45
CA PHE A 206 5.44 35.46 -12.93
C PHE A 206 4.58 36.73 -12.81
N LYS A 207 5.14 37.86 -12.38
CA LYS A 207 4.37 39.09 -12.11
C LYS A 207 3.56 39.63 -13.30
N THR A 208 4.01 39.35 -14.53
CA THR A 208 3.35 39.78 -15.77
C THR A 208 2.29 38.79 -16.25
N GLU A 209 2.25 37.58 -15.69
CA GLU A 209 1.29 36.55 -16.06
C GLU A 209 -0.10 36.84 -15.48
N PRO A 210 -1.18 36.25 -16.04
CA PRO A 210 -2.51 36.35 -15.45
C PRO A 210 -2.53 35.86 -13.99
N LYS A 211 -3.37 36.48 -13.15
CA LYS A 211 -3.47 36.17 -11.71
C LYS A 211 -3.72 34.68 -11.43
N GLU A 212 -4.56 34.05 -12.24
CA GLU A 212 -4.83 32.61 -12.16
C GLU A 212 -3.56 31.77 -12.35
N PHE A 213 -2.72 32.12 -13.33
CA PHE A 213 -1.46 31.43 -13.56
C PHE A 213 -0.47 31.67 -12.41
N GLN A 214 -0.39 32.89 -11.88
CA GLN A 214 0.44 33.20 -10.72
C GLN A 214 0.05 32.36 -9.50
N ASP A 215 -1.25 32.29 -9.19
CA ASP A 215 -1.76 31.52 -8.05
C ASP A 215 -1.52 30.01 -8.24
N TYR A 216 -1.61 29.53 -9.48
CA TYR A 216 -1.28 28.15 -9.83
C TYR A 216 0.21 27.84 -9.66
N ALA A 217 1.08 28.69 -10.20
CA ALA A 217 2.54 28.56 -10.08
C ALA A 217 2.97 28.61 -8.60
N LEU A 218 2.40 29.52 -7.81
CA LEU A 218 2.68 29.64 -6.39
C LEU A 218 2.26 28.38 -5.61
N ARG A 219 1.12 27.76 -5.95
CA ARG A 219 0.70 26.48 -5.36
C ARG A 219 1.72 25.39 -5.62
N TRP A 220 2.21 25.26 -6.86
CA TRP A 220 3.23 24.28 -7.22
C TRP A 220 4.55 24.56 -6.52
N ALA A 221 4.98 25.81 -6.47
CA ALA A 221 6.17 26.20 -5.73
C ALA A 221 6.08 25.78 -4.26
N ARG A 222 4.96 26.10 -3.59
CA ARG A 222 4.74 25.67 -2.20
C ARG A 222 4.80 24.15 -2.02
N LEU A 223 4.20 23.40 -2.94
CA LEU A 223 4.21 21.94 -2.90
C LEU A 223 5.64 21.36 -3.03
N LEU A 224 6.46 21.93 -3.92
CA LEU A 224 7.81 21.46 -4.22
C LEU A 224 8.85 21.92 -3.19
N GLU A 225 8.68 23.13 -2.63
CA GLU A 225 9.54 23.71 -1.59
C GLU A 225 9.23 23.18 -0.18
N SER A 226 8.09 22.49 -0.02
CA SER A 226 7.75 21.88 1.27
C SER A 226 8.81 20.84 1.66
N PRO A 227 9.32 20.86 2.90
CA PRO A 227 10.35 19.92 3.33
C PRO A 227 9.87 18.49 3.25
N VAL A 228 10.78 17.55 3.01
CA VAL A 228 10.52 16.11 3.18
C VAL A 228 11.06 15.72 4.56
N PRO A 229 10.24 15.19 5.48
CA PRO A 229 10.70 14.81 6.80
C PRO A 229 11.67 13.63 6.70
N GLU A 230 12.52 13.47 7.72
CA GLU A 230 13.23 12.21 7.89
C GLU A 230 12.20 11.11 8.18
N LEU A 231 12.27 10.03 7.42
CA LEU A 231 11.32 8.93 7.50
C LEU A 231 11.91 7.81 8.35
N ARG A 232 11.22 7.42 9.42
CA ARG A 232 11.51 6.18 10.13
C ARG A 232 10.97 5.00 9.32
N PHE A 233 11.80 4.04 8.96
CA PHE A 233 11.37 2.86 8.19
C PHE A 233 12.19 1.62 8.54
N VAL A 234 11.69 0.45 8.15
CA VAL A 234 12.42 -0.81 8.24
C VAL A 234 12.38 -1.52 6.89
N ALA A 235 13.54 -1.99 6.42
CA ALA A 235 13.62 -2.92 5.31
C ALA A 235 13.52 -4.35 5.81
N MET A 236 12.89 -5.22 5.02
CA MET A 236 12.57 -6.57 5.40
C MET A 236 12.78 -7.54 4.23
N ASP A 237 13.17 -8.76 4.58
CA ASP A 237 13.27 -9.91 3.69
C ASP A 237 12.91 -11.20 4.47
N ILE A 238 12.36 -12.21 3.79
CA ILE A 238 12.08 -13.54 4.37
C ILE A 238 12.76 -14.67 3.61
N GLU A 239 13.09 -15.73 4.34
CA GLU A 239 13.44 -17.02 3.76
C GLU A 239 12.42 -18.09 4.13
N VAL A 240 12.02 -18.85 3.12
CA VAL A 240 11.04 -19.91 3.23
C VAL A 240 11.71 -21.23 2.90
N ALA A 241 11.45 -22.26 3.71
CA ALA A 241 11.90 -23.62 3.42
C ALA A 241 11.42 -24.03 2.02
N SER A 242 12.34 -24.45 1.17
CA SER A 242 12.01 -24.93 -0.18
C SER A 242 12.34 -26.42 -0.30
N PRO A 243 11.45 -27.23 -0.92
CA PRO A 243 11.69 -28.64 -1.13
C PRO A 243 12.80 -28.93 -2.17
N THR A 244 13.07 -28.00 -3.09
CA THR A 244 14.05 -28.16 -4.18
C THR A 244 14.64 -26.81 -4.57
N LEU A 245 15.92 -26.76 -4.97
CA LEU A 245 16.62 -25.53 -5.39
C LEU A 245 15.84 -24.66 -6.39
N ASP A 246 15.24 -25.26 -7.42
CA ASP A 246 14.64 -24.51 -8.54
C ASP A 246 13.16 -24.13 -8.33
N ARG A 247 12.58 -24.44 -7.17
CA ARG A 247 11.15 -24.18 -6.92
C ARG A 247 10.97 -23.05 -5.94
N ILE A 248 10.44 -21.93 -6.44
CA ILE A 248 9.95 -20.83 -5.62
C ILE A 248 8.61 -21.27 -5.00
N PRO A 249 8.45 -21.23 -3.66
CA PRO A 249 7.17 -21.47 -3.00
C PRO A 249 6.05 -20.57 -3.52
N ASP A 250 4.81 -21.07 -3.63
CA ASP A 250 3.68 -20.20 -3.98
C ASP A 250 3.28 -19.36 -2.74
N PRO A 251 3.36 -18.02 -2.80
CA PRO A 251 3.03 -17.14 -1.68
C PRO A 251 1.54 -17.06 -1.37
N ARG A 252 0.66 -17.52 -2.26
CA ARG A 252 -0.78 -17.62 -2.01
C ARG A 252 -1.14 -18.90 -1.27
N GLU A 253 -0.42 -19.98 -1.53
CA GLU A 253 -0.61 -21.25 -0.82
C GLU A 253 0.13 -21.26 0.52
N ALA A 254 1.33 -20.65 0.58
CA ALA A 254 2.16 -20.53 1.77
C ALA A 254 2.34 -21.85 2.56
N GLN A 255 2.64 -22.92 1.82
CA GLN A 255 2.67 -24.29 2.35
C GLN A 255 3.87 -24.56 3.27
N TYR A 256 5.02 -23.96 2.97
CA TYR A 256 6.28 -24.23 3.66
C TYR A 256 6.57 -23.22 4.76
N GLN A 257 7.44 -23.62 5.70
CA GLN A 257 7.74 -22.80 6.87
C GLN A 257 8.60 -21.60 6.51
N VAL A 258 8.32 -20.46 7.15
CA VAL A 258 9.26 -19.34 7.20
C VAL A 258 10.40 -19.72 8.15
N ILE A 259 11.62 -19.78 7.62
CA ILE A 259 12.81 -20.23 8.34
C ILE A 259 13.71 -19.08 8.79
N ALA A 260 13.62 -17.93 8.12
CA ALA A 260 14.26 -16.70 8.55
C ALA A 260 13.44 -15.46 8.18
N VAL A 261 13.59 -14.41 8.98
CA VAL A 261 13.11 -13.06 8.65
C VAL A 261 14.18 -12.07 9.07
N ALA A 262 14.62 -11.20 8.16
CA ALA A 262 15.59 -10.16 8.45
C ALA A 262 14.95 -8.77 8.48
N PHE A 263 15.48 -7.91 9.34
CA PHE A 263 15.09 -6.51 9.47
C PHE A 263 16.31 -5.59 9.56
N TYR A 264 16.27 -4.52 8.77
CA TYR A 264 17.22 -3.41 8.84
C TYR A 264 16.45 -2.09 8.98
N GLY A 265 16.51 -1.49 10.17
CA GLY A 265 15.78 -0.27 10.53
C GLY A 265 16.61 1.00 10.40
N SER A 266 15.95 2.10 10.03
CA SER A 266 16.55 3.45 10.02
C SER A 266 16.90 3.97 11.41
N ASP A 267 16.35 3.35 12.44
CA ASP A 267 16.62 3.61 13.87
C ASP A 267 17.74 2.70 14.45
N GLY A 268 18.48 2.01 13.58
CA GLY A 268 19.62 1.18 13.96
C GLY A 268 19.28 -0.27 14.28
N LEU A 269 18.01 -0.69 14.13
CA LEU A 269 17.63 -2.10 14.22
C LEU A 269 18.37 -2.91 13.16
N ARG A 270 19.08 -3.96 13.58
CA ARG A 270 19.73 -4.93 12.68
C ARG A 270 19.54 -6.32 13.26
N LYS A 271 18.53 -7.04 12.77
CA LYS A 271 18.06 -8.26 13.43
C LYS A 271 17.63 -9.33 12.44
N VAL A 272 17.92 -10.58 12.78
CA VAL A 272 17.41 -11.76 12.09
C VAL A 272 16.67 -12.64 13.08
N TYR A 273 15.45 -13.02 12.71
CA TYR A 273 14.64 -14.02 13.40
C TYR A 273 14.87 -15.36 12.70
N LEU A 274 15.30 -16.38 13.43
CA LEU A 274 15.56 -17.72 12.88
C LEU A 274 14.68 -18.77 13.53
N LEU A 275 14.10 -19.65 12.71
CA LEU A 275 13.40 -20.83 13.19
C LEU A 275 14.41 -21.96 13.44
N ARG A 276 14.35 -22.60 14.61
CA ARG A 276 15.11 -23.84 14.87
C ARG A 276 14.54 -24.99 14.04
N ARG A 277 15.40 -25.62 13.25
CA ARG A 277 15.07 -26.70 12.31
C ARG A 277 15.64 -28.03 12.81
N PRO A 278 14.86 -29.13 12.76
CA PRO A 278 15.37 -30.46 13.09
C PRO A 278 16.55 -30.85 12.19
N GLY A 279 17.61 -31.42 12.78
CA GLY A 279 18.75 -31.95 12.04
C GLY A 279 19.81 -30.93 11.60
N VAL A 280 19.60 -29.63 11.84
CA VAL A 280 20.62 -28.59 11.62
C VAL A 280 21.32 -28.31 12.95
N GLN A 281 22.63 -28.61 13.03
CA GLN A 281 23.39 -28.36 14.25
C GLN A 281 23.62 -26.86 14.48
N GLU A 282 23.41 -26.40 15.71
CA GLU A 282 23.86 -25.09 16.16
C GLU A 282 25.36 -25.17 16.45
N THR A 283 26.16 -24.71 15.50
CA THR A 283 27.60 -24.58 15.67
C THR A 283 27.92 -23.30 16.44
N GLY A 284 27.59 -23.29 17.74
CA GLY A 284 27.86 -22.17 18.64
C GLY A 284 26.91 -20.98 18.49
N LYS A 285 27.24 -19.87 19.15
CA LYS A 285 26.51 -18.60 19.02
C LYS A 285 26.82 -18.01 17.64
N ILE A 286 25.80 -17.56 16.92
CA ILE A 286 26.00 -16.78 15.69
C ILE A 286 26.69 -15.47 16.09
N GLU A 287 27.90 -15.27 15.60
CA GLU A 287 28.72 -14.09 15.86
C GLU A 287 28.73 -13.23 14.60
N SER A 288 28.06 -12.07 14.66
CA SER A 288 28.05 -11.08 13.60
C SER A 288 28.22 -9.70 14.20
N GLU A 289 29.14 -8.90 13.66
CA GLU A 289 29.28 -7.49 14.00
C GLU A 289 28.19 -6.63 13.34
N LYS A 290 27.48 -7.20 12.35
CA LYS A 290 26.48 -6.48 11.55
C LYS A 290 25.08 -6.54 12.14
N PHE A 291 24.69 -7.67 12.73
CA PHE A 291 23.33 -7.90 13.20
C PHE A 291 23.27 -8.81 14.41
N THR A 292 22.10 -8.84 15.06
CA THR A 292 21.79 -9.77 16.15
C THR A 292 20.80 -10.84 15.69
N VAL A 293 20.88 -12.03 16.28
CA VAL A 293 19.94 -13.12 16.00
C VAL A 293 19.05 -13.41 17.20
N GLU A 294 17.77 -13.62 16.94
CA GLU A 294 16.81 -14.20 17.90
C GLU A 294 16.29 -15.51 17.34
N PHE A 295 16.48 -16.60 18.10
CA PHE A 295 16.01 -17.93 17.74
C PHE A 295 14.59 -18.17 18.26
N PHE A 296 13.79 -18.86 17.46
CA PHE A 296 12.43 -19.28 17.78
C PHE A 296 12.32 -20.80 17.68
N GLU A 297 11.69 -21.42 18.68
CA GLU A 297 11.44 -22.87 18.71
C GLU A 297 10.32 -23.28 17.75
N ASP A 298 9.39 -22.37 17.49
CA ASP A 298 8.20 -22.59 16.69
C ASP A 298 7.92 -21.41 15.76
N GLU A 299 7.27 -21.71 14.64
CA GLU A 299 7.00 -20.73 13.58
C GLU A 299 5.91 -19.72 13.97
N VAL A 300 4.98 -20.09 14.86
CA VAL A 300 3.94 -19.18 15.36
C VAL A 300 4.60 -18.03 16.11
N SER A 301 5.56 -18.33 16.98
CA SER A 301 6.32 -17.32 17.72
C SER A 301 7.14 -16.42 16.82
N LEU A 302 7.78 -16.98 15.77
CA LEU A 302 8.53 -16.23 14.77
C LEU A 302 7.62 -15.25 13.99
N LEU A 303 6.46 -15.71 13.51
CA LEU A 303 5.48 -14.86 12.82
C LEU A 303 4.86 -13.83 13.76
N GLY A 304 4.53 -14.20 15.00
CA GLY A 304 4.02 -13.29 16.01
C GLY A 304 4.98 -12.12 16.25
N LYS A 305 6.28 -12.40 16.39
CA LYS A 305 7.33 -11.38 16.52
C LYS A 305 7.50 -10.54 15.25
N THR A 306 7.41 -11.17 14.08
CA THR A 306 7.44 -10.51 12.78
C THR A 306 6.30 -9.50 12.66
N PHE A 307 5.06 -9.90 12.98
CA PHE A 307 3.89 -9.03 12.98
C PHE A 307 4.00 -7.89 13.99
N GLU A 308 4.50 -8.15 15.21
CA GLU A 308 4.81 -7.07 16.16
C GLU A 308 5.79 -6.05 15.57
N THR A 309 6.85 -6.54 14.91
CA THR A 309 7.87 -5.68 14.31
C THR A 309 7.26 -4.82 13.20
N LEU A 310 6.51 -5.43 12.27
CA LEU A 310 5.79 -4.72 11.20
C LEU A 310 4.87 -3.62 11.74
N ALA A 311 4.10 -3.92 12.78
CA ALA A 311 3.18 -2.96 13.41
C ALA A 311 3.89 -1.83 14.19
N SER A 312 5.18 -1.98 14.50
CA SER A 312 5.97 -0.98 15.23
C SER A 312 6.58 0.10 14.33
N TYR A 313 6.73 -0.17 13.03
CA TYR A 313 7.29 0.75 12.05
C TYR A 313 6.18 1.45 11.24
N PRO A 314 6.32 2.76 10.96
CA PRO A 314 5.35 3.47 10.15
C PRO A 314 5.48 3.15 8.65
N ILE A 315 6.67 2.73 8.21
CA ILE A 315 6.98 2.39 6.83
C ILE A 315 7.76 1.08 6.83
N VAL A 316 7.27 0.11 6.06
CA VAL A 316 8.02 -1.12 5.75
C VAL A 316 8.40 -1.09 4.28
N VAL A 317 9.66 -1.41 4.01
CA VAL A 317 10.22 -1.45 2.68
C VAL A 317 10.62 -2.90 2.37
N THR A 318 10.24 -3.38 1.20
CA THR A 318 10.63 -4.71 0.72
C THR A 318 11.19 -4.61 -0.69
N PHE A 319 11.75 -5.70 -1.20
CA PHE A 319 12.03 -5.86 -2.62
C PHE A 319 11.27 -7.10 -3.11
N ASN A 320 10.15 -6.88 -3.79
CA ASN A 320 9.20 -7.90 -4.25
C ASN A 320 8.22 -8.41 -3.16
N GLY A 321 8.01 -7.65 -2.09
CA GLY A 321 7.11 -8.05 -0.99
C GLY A 321 5.62 -8.02 -1.33
N ASP A 322 5.19 -7.29 -2.37
CA ASP A 322 3.81 -7.35 -2.87
C ASP A 322 3.47 -8.73 -3.45
N ASP A 323 4.41 -9.31 -4.18
CA ASP A 323 4.21 -10.58 -4.87
C ASP A 323 4.65 -11.75 -3.98
N PHE A 324 5.63 -11.56 -3.09
CA PHE A 324 6.20 -12.63 -2.25
C PHE A 324 6.11 -12.35 -0.74
N ASP A 325 7.03 -11.61 -0.12
CA ASP A 325 7.24 -11.59 1.35
C ASP A 325 5.97 -11.34 2.18
N LEU A 326 5.32 -10.20 1.99
CA LEU A 326 4.14 -9.83 2.79
C LEU A 326 2.93 -10.67 2.41
N ARG A 327 2.84 -11.10 1.15
CA ARG A 327 1.80 -12.03 0.68
C ARG A 327 1.95 -13.39 1.35
N TYR A 328 3.16 -13.93 1.36
CA TYR A 328 3.52 -15.19 1.98
C TYR A 328 3.19 -15.14 3.47
N LEU A 329 3.63 -14.10 4.18
CA LEU A 329 3.37 -13.95 5.62
C LEU A 329 1.89 -13.80 5.95
N TRP A 330 1.13 -13.08 5.12
CA TRP A 330 -0.31 -12.93 5.33
C TRP A 330 -1.06 -14.26 5.18
N HIS A 331 -0.73 -15.05 4.15
CA HIS A 331 -1.31 -16.38 3.96
C HIS A 331 -0.80 -17.38 5.00
N ARG A 332 0.50 -17.36 5.30
CA ARG A 332 1.13 -18.25 6.29
C ARG A 332 0.57 -18.03 7.69
N GLY A 333 0.38 -16.77 8.09
CA GLY A 333 -0.26 -16.42 9.36
C GLY A 333 -1.65 -17.03 9.47
N GLN A 334 -2.47 -16.95 8.42
CA GLN A 334 -3.79 -17.59 8.41
C GLN A 334 -3.70 -19.12 8.49
N ASN A 335 -2.77 -19.74 7.73
CA ASN A 335 -2.55 -21.19 7.76
C ASN A 335 -2.13 -21.69 9.16
N LEU A 336 -1.45 -20.85 9.94
CA LEU A 336 -1.03 -21.14 11.31
C LEU A 336 -2.07 -20.74 12.37
N GLY A 337 -3.24 -20.25 11.96
CA GLY A 337 -4.36 -19.96 12.84
C GLY A 337 -4.39 -18.55 13.44
N PHE A 338 -3.57 -17.61 12.96
CA PHE A 338 -3.71 -16.20 13.35
C PHE A 338 -5.04 -15.63 12.85
N PRO A 339 -5.85 -14.99 13.72
CA PRO A 339 -7.02 -14.26 13.27
C PRO A 339 -6.63 -13.17 12.26
N LYS A 340 -7.37 -13.07 11.17
CA LYS A 340 -7.04 -12.20 10.03
C LYS A 340 -6.88 -10.74 10.46
N GLU A 341 -7.72 -10.28 11.38
CA GLU A 341 -7.72 -8.92 11.92
C GLU A 341 -6.50 -8.57 12.79
N LEU A 342 -5.75 -9.58 13.25
CA LEU A 342 -4.53 -9.41 14.03
C LEU A 342 -3.26 -9.42 13.18
N ILE A 343 -3.34 -9.85 11.91
CA ILE A 343 -2.23 -9.78 10.96
C ILE A 343 -2.14 -8.32 10.47
N PRO A 344 -1.02 -7.60 10.70
CA PRO A 344 -0.89 -6.17 10.38
C PRO A 344 -0.66 -5.89 8.88
N ILE A 345 -1.12 -6.80 8.02
CA ILE A 345 -0.97 -6.75 6.56
C ILE A 345 -2.39 -6.78 5.98
N ASP A 346 -2.73 -5.76 5.20
CA ASP A 346 -3.97 -5.69 4.43
C ASP A 346 -3.69 -6.12 3.00
N MET A 347 -4.08 -7.36 2.69
CA MET A 347 -3.74 -8.01 1.42
C MET A 347 -4.77 -7.66 0.35
N GLY A 348 -4.35 -6.83 -0.61
CA GLY A 348 -5.08 -6.57 -1.83
C GLY A 348 -4.91 -7.67 -2.89
N ARG A 349 -5.52 -7.44 -4.05
CA ARG A 349 -5.43 -8.38 -5.18
C ARG A 349 -3.99 -8.57 -5.67
N ASP A 350 -3.31 -7.44 -5.88
CA ASP A 350 -1.99 -7.36 -6.54
C ASP A 350 -0.97 -6.57 -5.70
N SER A 351 -1.32 -6.15 -4.49
CA SER A 351 -0.46 -5.37 -3.60
C SER A 351 -0.70 -5.71 -2.14
N ALA A 352 0.35 -5.64 -1.32
CA ALA A 352 0.27 -5.74 0.12
C ALA A 352 0.33 -4.34 0.74
N LEU A 353 -0.66 -3.99 1.57
CA LEU A 353 -0.66 -2.78 2.38
C LEU A 353 -0.46 -3.15 3.85
N LEU A 354 -0.25 -2.15 4.72
CA LEU A 354 -0.18 -2.37 6.17
C LEU A 354 -1.36 -1.72 6.87
N THR A 355 -1.84 -2.33 7.95
CA THR A 355 -2.96 -1.79 8.74
C THR A 355 -2.55 -0.50 9.44
N TYR A 356 -1.38 -0.48 10.08
CA TYR A 356 -0.91 0.61 10.95
C TYR A 356 0.21 1.46 10.34
N GLY A 357 0.61 1.14 9.11
CA GLY A 357 1.75 1.75 8.43
C GLY A 357 1.50 1.88 6.93
N ILE A 358 2.55 2.12 6.17
CA ILE A 358 2.55 2.05 4.70
C ILE A 358 3.62 1.06 4.22
N HIS A 359 3.39 0.45 3.06
CA HIS A 359 4.34 -0.49 2.45
C HIS A 359 4.83 0.04 1.10
N ILE A 360 6.15 0.14 0.97
CA ILE A 360 6.83 0.52 -0.26
C ILE A 360 7.58 -0.71 -0.80
N ASP A 361 7.12 -1.23 -1.93
CA ASP A 361 7.84 -2.28 -2.65
C ASP A 361 8.82 -1.65 -3.65
N LEU A 362 10.12 -1.78 -3.37
CA LEU A 362 11.17 -1.23 -4.23
C LEU A 362 11.31 -1.97 -5.55
N TYR A 363 10.91 -3.25 -5.63
CA TYR A 363 10.90 -3.95 -6.90
C TYR A 363 9.99 -3.22 -7.90
N LYS A 364 8.76 -2.90 -7.49
CA LYS A 364 7.80 -2.17 -8.36
C LYS A 364 8.32 -0.77 -8.72
N PHE A 365 8.99 -0.10 -7.78
CA PHE A 365 9.54 1.23 -8.01
C PHE A 365 10.70 1.22 -9.02
N PHE A 366 11.70 0.37 -8.82
CA PHE A 366 12.84 0.25 -9.74
C PHE A 366 12.46 -0.41 -11.06
N PHE A 367 11.41 -1.24 -11.09
CA PHE A 367 10.86 -1.78 -12.33
C PHE A 367 10.28 -0.69 -13.25
N ASN A 368 9.87 0.46 -12.70
CA ASN A 368 9.33 1.54 -13.50
C ASN A 368 10.39 2.10 -14.48
N ARG A 369 10.12 2.00 -15.78
CA ARG A 369 11.06 2.40 -16.84
C ARG A 369 11.46 3.88 -16.77
N ALA A 370 10.58 4.76 -16.32
CA ALA A 370 10.91 6.18 -16.19
C ALA A 370 11.83 6.44 -14.99
N ILE A 371 11.66 5.70 -13.89
CA ILE A 371 12.60 5.72 -12.76
C ILE A 371 13.97 5.22 -13.22
N GLN A 372 14.00 4.06 -13.88
CA GLN A 372 15.23 3.48 -14.43
C GLN A 372 15.98 4.47 -15.34
N VAL A 373 15.29 5.07 -16.30
CA VAL A 373 15.92 5.93 -17.32
C VAL A 373 16.23 7.32 -16.79
N TYR A 374 15.26 8.02 -16.20
CA TYR A 374 15.41 9.44 -15.89
C TYR A 374 15.96 9.73 -14.49
N ALA A 375 15.66 8.88 -13.51
CA ALA A 375 16.17 9.08 -12.14
C ALA A 375 17.50 8.38 -11.91
N PHE A 376 17.70 7.20 -12.51
CA PHE A 376 18.88 6.37 -12.31
C PHE A 376 19.72 6.16 -13.57
N ASP A 377 19.52 6.97 -14.62
CA ASP A 377 20.37 7.03 -15.83
C ASP A 377 20.63 5.68 -16.50
N GLN A 378 19.61 4.81 -16.48
CA GLN A 378 19.65 3.45 -17.02
C GLN A 378 20.84 2.60 -16.50
N LYS A 379 21.28 2.83 -15.25
CA LYS A 379 22.43 2.13 -14.65
C LYS A 379 22.26 0.62 -14.52
N TYR A 380 21.04 0.16 -14.26
CA TYR A 380 20.69 -1.26 -14.21
C TYR A 380 19.92 -1.68 -15.45
N ARG A 381 20.11 -2.93 -15.89
CA ARG A 381 19.41 -3.51 -17.07
C ARG A 381 18.23 -4.36 -16.65
N GLU A 382 18.46 -5.21 -15.65
CA GLU A 382 17.46 -6.08 -15.04
C GLU A 382 17.01 -5.50 -13.70
N ASN A 383 15.85 -5.96 -13.21
CA ASN A 383 15.17 -5.36 -12.06
C ASN A 383 15.24 -6.27 -10.82
N THR A 384 16.20 -7.21 -10.78
CA THR A 384 16.43 -8.04 -9.59
C THR A 384 17.11 -7.22 -8.50
N LEU A 385 17.00 -7.67 -7.25
CA LEU A 385 17.69 -7.01 -6.13
C LEU A 385 19.22 -6.99 -6.36
N GLU A 386 19.76 -8.08 -6.91
CA GLU A 386 21.19 -8.17 -7.27
C GLU A 386 21.59 -7.08 -8.28
N ASP A 387 20.91 -7.01 -9.43
CA ASP A 387 21.29 -6.09 -10.50
C ASP A 387 21.13 -4.62 -10.10
N VAL A 388 20.03 -4.30 -9.41
CA VAL A 388 19.77 -2.94 -8.95
C VAL A 388 20.77 -2.54 -7.87
N ALA A 389 21.03 -3.40 -6.88
CA ALA A 389 22.00 -3.12 -5.82
C ALA A 389 23.42 -2.98 -6.39
N SER A 390 23.86 -3.90 -7.24
CA SER A 390 25.18 -3.86 -7.86
C SER A 390 25.37 -2.61 -8.71
N ALA A 391 24.36 -2.18 -9.48
CA ALA A 391 24.44 -0.99 -10.32
C ALA A 391 24.34 0.34 -9.55
N VAL A 392 23.49 0.41 -8.51
CA VAL A 392 23.20 1.66 -7.78
C VAL A 392 24.13 1.84 -6.58
N LEU A 393 24.41 0.76 -5.85
CA LEU A 393 25.20 0.75 -4.61
C LEU A 393 26.64 0.27 -4.81
N GLY A 394 26.93 -0.46 -5.91
CA GLY A 394 28.24 -1.08 -6.14
C GLY A 394 28.48 -2.33 -5.29
N VAL A 395 27.42 -2.90 -4.71
CA VAL A 395 27.51 -4.09 -3.85
C VAL A 395 26.34 -5.04 -4.16
N GLY A 396 26.60 -6.35 -4.13
CA GLY A 396 25.63 -7.38 -4.48
C GLY A 396 25.21 -8.30 -3.33
N LYS A 397 24.37 -9.28 -3.63
CA LYS A 397 23.93 -10.37 -2.76
C LYS A 397 25.08 -11.31 -2.40
N ILE A 398 24.84 -12.13 -1.38
CA ILE A 398 25.70 -13.28 -1.08
C ILE A 398 25.23 -14.44 -1.99
N PRO A 399 26.09 -15.01 -2.85
CA PRO A 399 25.72 -16.16 -3.66
C PRO A 399 25.56 -17.39 -2.77
N ILE A 400 24.52 -18.19 -3.03
CA ILE A 400 24.32 -19.48 -2.39
C ILE A 400 24.39 -20.60 -3.43
N GLU A 401 25.11 -21.66 -3.12
CA GLU A 401 25.29 -22.83 -4.00
C GLU A 401 24.34 -23.99 -3.63
N LYS A 402 23.59 -23.84 -2.54
CA LYS A 402 22.72 -24.88 -1.94
C LYS A 402 21.33 -24.33 -1.71
N ASN A 403 20.39 -25.23 -1.44
CA ASN A 403 19.04 -24.84 -1.06
C ASN A 403 19.08 -24.06 0.27
N VAL A 404 18.25 -23.02 0.41
CA VAL A 404 18.13 -22.24 1.66
C VAL A 404 17.81 -23.13 2.89
N SER A 405 17.10 -24.24 2.68
CA SER A 405 16.81 -25.25 3.71
C SER A 405 18.04 -26.02 4.20
N GLU A 406 19.12 -26.06 3.41
CA GLU A 406 20.36 -26.80 3.70
C GLU A 406 21.46 -25.92 4.30
N LEU A 407 21.28 -24.60 4.28
CA LEU A 407 22.24 -23.65 4.86
C LEU A 407 22.34 -23.83 6.37
N SER A 408 23.54 -23.67 6.92
CA SER A 408 23.72 -23.50 8.36
C SER A 408 22.99 -22.24 8.85
N TYR A 409 22.75 -22.13 10.17
CA TYR A 409 22.08 -20.94 10.71
C TYR A 409 22.88 -19.65 10.48
N GLN A 410 24.22 -19.73 10.49
CA GLN A 410 25.08 -18.60 10.17
C GLN A 410 24.90 -18.15 8.71
N GLU A 411 25.03 -19.09 7.76
CA GLU A 411 24.87 -18.80 6.32
C GLU A 411 23.47 -18.24 6.00
N LEU A 412 22.42 -18.84 6.58
CA LEU A 412 21.03 -18.39 6.39
C LEU A 412 20.83 -16.98 6.95
N ALA A 413 21.38 -16.69 8.13
CA ALA A 413 21.26 -15.38 8.75
C ALA A 413 22.01 -14.30 7.97
N ASP A 414 23.24 -14.58 7.53
CA ASP A 414 24.04 -13.66 6.73
C ASP A 414 23.37 -13.37 5.37
N TYR A 415 22.83 -14.41 4.73
CA TYR A 415 22.12 -14.30 3.45
C TYR A 415 20.84 -13.47 3.55
N CYS A 416 19.92 -13.83 4.44
CA CYS A 416 18.65 -13.10 4.62
C CYS A 416 18.90 -11.66 5.10
N PHE A 417 19.86 -11.47 6.02
CA PHE A 417 20.23 -10.11 6.46
C PHE A 417 20.80 -9.27 5.33
N ARG A 418 21.59 -9.88 4.42
CA ARG A 418 22.14 -9.17 3.28
C ARG A 418 21.03 -8.61 2.38
N ASP A 419 19.99 -9.38 2.10
CA ASP A 419 18.90 -8.93 1.24
C ASP A 419 18.09 -7.79 1.88
N ALA A 420 17.80 -7.88 3.18
CA ALA A 420 17.21 -6.76 3.92
C ALA A 420 18.14 -5.53 3.97
N GLU A 421 19.46 -5.72 4.12
CA GLU A 421 20.47 -4.66 4.11
C GLU A 421 20.53 -3.94 2.76
N LEU A 422 20.57 -4.68 1.64
CA LEU A 422 20.56 -4.10 0.30
C LEU A 422 19.28 -3.31 0.05
N THR A 423 18.13 -3.87 0.44
CA THR A 423 16.83 -3.20 0.36
C THR A 423 16.83 -1.89 1.16
N TYR A 424 17.36 -1.90 2.38
CA TYR A 424 17.53 -0.69 3.20
C TYR A 424 18.42 0.35 2.51
N GLN A 425 19.59 -0.07 2.00
CA GLN A 425 20.55 0.82 1.37
C GLN A 425 19.98 1.46 0.08
N LEU A 426 19.17 0.74 -0.68
CA LEU A 426 18.45 1.28 -1.84
C LEU A 426 17.42 2.34 -1.42
N ALA A 427 16.67 2.11 -0.34
CA ALA A 427 15.74 3.10 0.21
C ALA A 427 16.47 4.35 0.76
N ALA A 428 17.56 4.13 1.49
CA ALA A 428 18.38 5.17 2.12
C ALA A 428 19.39 5.84 1.16
N TYR A 429 19.42 5.44 -0.12
CA TYR A 429 20.44 5.84 -1.08
C TYR A 429 20.67 7.35 -1.12
N GLN A 430 21.93 7.79 -1.07
CA GLN A 430 22.33 9.21 -1.10
C GLN A 430 21.53 10.11 -0.14
N GLY A 431 21.40 9.71 1.12
CA GLY A 431 20.66 10.48 2.12
C GLY A 431 19.14 10.43 1.91
N GLY A 432 18.64 9.27 1.48
CA GLY A 432 17.20 9.01 1.28
C GLY A 432 16.64 9.55 -0.04
N LEU A 433 17.47 9.74 -1.07
CA LEU A 433 17.06 10.20 -2.40
C LEU A 433 15.87 9.39 -2.94
N THR A 434 15.91 8.06 -2.80
CA THR A 434 14.84 7.16 -3.27
C THR A 434 13.49 7.49 -2.62
N LEU A 435 13.43 7.55 -1.28
CA LEU A 435 12.19 7.88 -0.58
C LEU A 435 11.76 9.34 -0.78
N LYS A 436 12.70 10.28 -0.88
CA LYS A 436 12.43 11.69 -1.22
C LYS A 436 11.83 11.82 -2.62
N LEU A 437 12.33 11.06 -3.58
CA LEU A 437 11.79 11.01 -4.94
C LEU A 437 10.38 10.44 -4.95
N ILE A 438 10.12 9.35 -4.22
CA ILE A 438 8.76 8.80 -4.07
C ILE A 438 7.81 9.85 -3.48
N MET A 439 8.22 10.57 -2.44
CA MET A 439 7.43 11.66 -1.84
C MET A 439 7.15 12.79 -2.85
N ALA A 440 8.17 13.24 -3.59
CA ALA A 440 8.03 14.28 -4.59
C ALA A 440 7.07 13.86 -5.72
N LEU A 441 7.20 12.63 -6.20
CA LEU A 441 6.31 12.07 -7.22
C LEU A 441 4.88 11.96 -6.70
N ALA A 442 4.68 11.55 -5.44
CA ALA A 442 3.36 11.50 -4.80
C ALA A 442 2.68 12.87 -4.74
N ARG A 443 3.45 13.92 -4.40
CA ARG A 443 2.99 15.32 -4.41
C ARG A 443 2.54 15.78 -5.80
N VAL A 444 3.36 15.50 -6.82
CA VAL A 444 3.08 15.88 -8.21
C VAL A 444 1.89 15.12 -8.77
N SER A 445 1.82 13.81 -8.54
CA SER A 445 0.78 12.93 -9.07
C SER A 445 -0.54 13.02 -8.31
N LYS A 446 -0.53 13.55 -7.08
CA LYS A 446 -1.70 13.59 -6.17
C LYS A 446 -2.14 12.19 -5.73
N MET A 447 -1.17 11.29 -5.56
CA MET A 447 -1.40 9.87 -5.22
C MET A 447 -0.71 9.49 -3.92
N PRO A 448 -1.30 8.59 -3.10
CA PRO A 448 -0.62 7.95 -1.98
C PRO A 448 0.77 7.40 -2.36
N LEU A 449 1.69 7.37 -1.38
CA LEU A 449 3.05 6.88 -1.60
C LEU A 449 3.07 5.42 -2.10
N GLU A 450 2.17 4.58 -1.59
CA GLU A 450 2.03 3.19 -2.03
C GLU A 450 1.60 3.09 -3.50
N ASP A 451 0.74 3.99 -3.96
CA ASP A 451 0.22 3.97 -5.32
C ASP A 451 1.26 4.49 -6.32
N VAL A 452 1.92 5.59 -5.99
CA VAL A 452 2.92 6.18 -6.90
C VAL A 452 4.10 5.23 -7.11
N SER A 453 4.49 4.47 -6.09
CA SER A 453 5.60 3.51 -6.18
C SER A 453 5.26 2.24 -6.98
N ARG A 454 3.98 2.02 -7.33
CA ARG A 454 3.49 0.83 -8.04
C ARG A 454 2.98 1.10 -9.45
N GLN A 455 2.81 2.37 -9.82
CA GLN A 455 2.25 2.76 -11.10
C GLN A 455 3.29 3.34 -12.05
N GLY A 456 3.01 3.21 -13.35
CA GLY A 456 3.77 3.87 -14.41
C GLY A 456 3.44 5.37 -14.51
N VAL A 457 4.24 6.10 -15.29
CA VAL A 457 4.07 7.55 -15.52
C VAL A 457 2.67 7.92 -16.01
N SER A 458 2.06 7.08 -16.85
CA SER A 458 0.69 7.32 -17.33
C SER A 458 -0.33 7.36 -16.19
N GLY A 459 -0.17 6.51 -15.16
CA GLY A 459 -0.98 6.53 -13.95
C GLY A 459 -0.80 7.83 -13.16
N TRP A 460 0.45 8.28 -13.02
CA TRP A 460 0.78 9.53 -12.33
C TRP A 460 0.14 10.75 -13.00
N ILE A 461 0.28 10.84 -14.34
CA ILE A 461 -0.31 11.93 -15.13
C ILE A 461 -1.84 11.85 -15.06
N LYS A 462 -2.43 10.65 -15.19
CA LYS A 462 -3.89 10.46 -15.10
C LYS A 462 -4.43 11.00 -13.78
N SER A 463 -3.79 10.65 -12.67
CA SER A 463 -4.21 11.09 -11.34
C SER A 463 -4.10 12.61 -11.16
N MET A 464 -2.98 13.21 -11.59
CA MET A 464 -2.80 14.66 -11.59
C MET A 464 -3.90 15.35 -12.42
N MET A 465 -4.21 14.82 -13.60
CA MET A 465 -5.25 15.36 -14.48
C MET A 465 -6.63 15.25 -13.84
N TYR A 466 -6.96 14.14 -13.17
CA TYR A 466 -8.23 13.98 -12.45
C TYR A 466 -8.38 15.01 -11.33
N TYR A 467 -7.33 15.21 -10.53
CA TYR A 467 -7.30 16.24 -9.49
C TYR A 467 -7.54 17.65 -10.08
N GLU A 468 -6.86 17.98 -11.18
CA GLU A 468 -7.00 19.29 -11.84
C GLU A 468 -8.41 19.52 -12.42
N HIS A 469 -9.00 18.48 -13.02
CA HIS A 469 -10.40 18.53 -13.46
C HIS A 469 -11.34 18.76 -12.27
N ARG A 470 -11.14 18.01 -11.18
CA ARG A 470 -11.99 18.12 -10.01
C ARG A 470 -11.93 19.52 -9.40
N ARG A 471 -10.72 20.06 -9.22
CA ARG A 471 -10.50 21.39 -8.66
C ARG A 471 -11.18 22.50 -9.46
N ARG A 472 -11.26 22.33 -10.78
CA ARG A 472 -11.88 23.29 -11.71
C ARG A 472 -13.38 23.03 -11.94
N GLY A 473 -13.98 22.06 -11.24
CA GLY A 473 -15.39 21.72 -11.43
C GLY A 473 -15.72 21.09 -12.78
N LEU A 474 -14.71 20.55 -13.48
CA LEU A 474 -14.88 19.90 -14.78
C LEU A 474 -15.41 18.48 -14.60
N LEU A 475 -16.11 17.98 -15.61
CA LEU A 475 -16.41 16.56 -15.76
C LEU A 475 -15.17 15.85 -16.31
N ILE A 476 -14.75 14.77 -15.67
CA ILE A 476 -13.71 13.89 -16.23
C ILE A 476 -14.40 12.97 -17.26
N PRO A 477 -14.00 13.05 -18.54
CA PRO A 477 -14.72 12.40 -19.64
C PRO A 477 -14.60 10.87 -19.70
#